data_AF-A0A6G0UJP0-F1
#
_entry.id   AF-A0A6G0UJP0-F1
#
_cell.length_a   1.000
_cell.length_b   1.000
_cell.length_c   1.000
_cell.angle_alpha   90.00
_cell.angle_beta   90.00
_cell.angle_gamma   90.00
#
_symmetry.space_group_name_H-M   'P 1'
#
loop_
_entity.id
_entity.type
_entity.pdbx_description
1 polymer ?
#
loop_
_entity_poly.entity_id
_entity_poly.type
_entity_poly.pdbx_seq_one_letter_code
_entity_poly.pdbx_strand_id
1 'polypeptide(L)'
;MTEVQQHPEATEEQNVIFKDLDADDEDQAPMEIESYCMNCTENGITKLMCTRIPYYKQVIVMSFYCDHCGYKNTELQSGEAVQEFGTEIVLKVSNPRDMNRQVVKSEYAQIEIPELDLLIPFKSQPGEITTVEGVLMRVKNGLEQDQDRRRTENPEAAEQIDEFIEKIVKLINLEQKFTLKLNDPSGNCFIQNPDPLHVDPHCIASHYYRKLEDNKLLGLVDDNEEVDPEVLAEREWKSYEDVKQEILHIPTDCPGCGASTDTCMKPTDIPYFQTVIIMSTTCERCGFKSNEVKIGGATQQQGCKLTVKITDELDLARDVLKSDTCSLEIPELELEVGGGALSGRFTTVEGILDAVRNQIEEQAKFFMGDSAVQGTDVPLKKVLDGLMEIKELKKQGTLILDDPAGNSYIQSLMAPIDDPKLVKEFYTRTYEQNEELGLNDMKTENYDFEMTPRPKETGERELTVKLEYEVEPKFTLQKKDFDAIVNSALTTVLGETVPQYEIQIFDTKSKKGTIVMAAEDLPRMWAALSVYGQHFGHNIAFHLFSIKE
;
A
#
# COMPACT_ATOMS: atom_id res chain seq x y z
N MET A 1 -7.62 6.40 -48.17
CA MET A 1 -8.90 5.67 -48.01
C MET A 1 -8.54 4.21 -48.04
N THR A 2 -8.30 3.66 -46.86
CA THR A 2 -8.01 2.26 -46.63
C THR A 2 -8.58 1.96 -45.25
N GLU A 3 -9.46 0.98 -45.24
CA GLU A 3 -10.48 0.71 -44.24
C GLU A 3 -9.87 0.27 -42.90
N VAL A 4 -10.35 0.85 -41.80
CA VAL A 4 -10.05 0.41 -40.45
C VAL A 4 -10.90 -0.83 -40.19
N GLN A 5 -10.27 -2.00 -40.15
CA GLN A 5 -10.88 -3.22 -39.62
C GLN A 5 -10.91 -3.12 -38.10
N GLN A 6 -12.10 -2.91 -37.54
CA GLN A 6 -12.38 -3.14 -36.12
C GLN A 6 -12.37 -4.64 -35.87
N HIS A 7 -11.51 -5.10 -34.95
CA HIS A 7 -11.61 -6.40 -34.31
C HIS A 7 -12.01 -6.22 -32.83
N PRO A 8 -12.78 -7.16 -32.27
CA PRO A 8 -13.62 -6.95 -31.10
C PRO A 8 -12.84 -7.09 -29.79
N GLU A 9 -13.30 -6.37 -28.78
CA GLU A 9 -12.89 -6.46 -27.37
C GLU A 9 -12.99 -7.92 -26.88
N ALA A 10 -11.90 -8.43 -26.28
CA ALA A 10 -11.88 -9.73 -25.64
C ALA A 10 -12.30 -9.56 -24.17
N THR A 11 -13.40 -10.23 -23.82
CA THR A 11 -14.08 -10.22 -22.53
C THR A 11 -13.30 -10.91 -21.41
N GLU A 12 -13.42 -10.34 -20.21
CA GLU A 12 -12.97 -10.81 -18.91
C GLU A 12 -13.61 -12.17 -18.52
N GLU A 13 -12.84 -13.26 -18.48
CA GLU A 13 -13.37 -14.60 -18.13
C GLU A 13 -12.83 -15.18 -16.79
N GLN A 14 -12.39 -14.36 -15.84
CA GLN A 14 -11.82 -14.87 -14.57
C GLN A 14 -12.54 -14.47 -13.27
N ASN A 15 -13.87 -14.34 -13.26
CA ASN A 15 -14.60 -14.22 -11.99
C ASN A 15 -16.04 -14.73 -12.05
N VAL A 16 -16.22 -16.05 -12.18
CA VAL A 16 -17.52 -16.69 -12.47
C VAL A 16 -18.53 -16.61 -11.29
N ILE A 17 -18.09 -16.34 -10.05
CA ILE A 17 -18.96 -16.33 -8.86
C ILE A 17 -19.67 -14.98 -8.66
N PHE A 18 -18.99 -13.86 -8.94
CA PHE A 18 -19.55 -12.51 -8.74
C PHE A 18 -19.76 -11.85 -10.11
N LYS A 19 -21.00 -11.89 -10.58
CA LYS A 19 -21.44 -11.21 -11.81
C LYS A 19 -22.00 -9.82 -11.49
N ASP A 20 -21.85 -8.86 -12.40
CA ASP A 20 -22.52 -7.56 -12.32
C ASP A 20 -24.05 -7.75 -12.37
N LEU A 21 -24.81 -6.81 -11.78
CA LEU A 21 -26.27 -6.82 -11.86
C LEU A 21 -26.70 -6.42 -13.28
N ASP A 22 -27.16 -7.39 -14.07
CA ASP A 22 -27.75 -7.14 -15.39
C ASP A 22 -29.21 -7.63 -15.41
N ALA A 23 -30.14 -6.76 -15.79
CA ALA A 23 -31.56 -7.10 -15.86
C ALA A 23 -31.90 -7.97 -17.09
N ASP A 24 -30.98 -8.03 -18.06
CA ASP A 24 -31.15 -8.77 -19.32
C ASP A 24 -30.38 -10.12 -19.32
N ASP A 25 -29.64 -10.45 -18.25
CA ASP A 25 -28.95 -11.75 -18.08
C ASP A 25 -29.89 -12.81 -17.47
N GLU A 26 -30.54 -13.62 -18.31
CA GLU A 26 -31.43 -14.72 -17.89
C GLU A 26 -30.70 -15.84 -17.10
N ASP A 27 -29.37 -15.90 -17.15
CA ASP A 27 -28.55 -16.93 -16.49
C ASP A 27 -28.09 -16.54 -15.07
N GLN A 28 -28.40 -15.33 -14.59
CA GLN A 28 -28.05 -14.88 -13.23
C GLN A 28 -29.11 -15.30 -12.19
N ALA A 29 -29.32 -16.61 -12.02
CA ALA A 29 -30.25 -17.14 -11.01
C ALA A 29 -29.61 -17.24 -9.61
N PRO A 30 -30.32 -16.87 -8.52
CA PRO A 30 -29.83 -17.05 -7.16
C PRO A 30 -29.76 -18.55 -6.80
N MET A 31 -28.67 -18.96 -6.14
CA MET A 31 -28.50 -20.31 -5.61
C MET A 31 -29.49 -20.57 -4.46
N GLU A 32 -30.18 -21.70 -4.45
CA GLU A 32 -31.12 -22.05 -3.39
C GLU A 32 -30.52 -23.07 -2.42
N ILE A 33 -30.58 -22.79 -1.11
CA ILE A 33 -30.09 -23.66 -0.03
C ILE A 33 -31.19 -23.86 1.01
N GLU A 34 -31.43 -25.10 1.43
CA GLU A 34 -32.30 -25.39 2.57
C GLU A 34 -31.66 -24.89 3.87
N SER A 35 -32.37 -24.04 4.62
CA SER A 35 -31.87 -23.40 5.84
C SER A 35 -32.87 -23.51 6.97
N TYR A 36 -32.38 -23.57 8.20
CA TYR A 36 -33.22 -23.68 9.39
C TYR A 36 -33.97 -22.37 9.68
N CYS A 37 -35.29 -22.44 9.88
CA CYS A 37 -36.11 -21.28 10.24
C CYS A 37 -36.00 -20.98 11.73
N MET A 38 -35.46 -19.81 12.08
CA MET A 38 -35.34 -19.37 13.48
C MET A 38 -36.68 -19.08 14.17
N ASN A 39 -37.78 -18.92 13.42
CA ASN A 39 -39.08 -18.59 13.97
C ASN A 39 -39.93 -19.83 14.29
N CYS A 40 -40.01 -20.79 13.35
CA CYS A 40 -40.84 -21.98 13.51
C CYS A 40 -40.06 -23.28 13.62
N THR A 41 -38.73 -23.23 13.61
CA THR A 41 -37.82 -24.37 13.80
C THR A 41 -37.89 -25.46 12.72
N GLU A 42 -38.61 -25.20 11.63
CA GLU A 42 -38.68 -26.05 10.41
C GLU A 42 -37.71 -25.51 9.34
N ASN A 43 -37.45 -26.28 8.27
CA ASN A 43 -36.61 -25.79 7.18
C ASN A 43 -37.36 -24.82 6.27
N GLY A 44 -36.71 -23.74 5.86
CA GLY A 44 -37.09 -22.85 4.77
C GLY A 44 -36.01 -22.82 3.69
N ILE A 45 -36.16 -21.91 2.73
CA ILE A 45 -35.25 -21.77 1.58
C ILE A 45 -34.52 -20.43 1.68
N THR A 46 -33.19 -20.46 1.66
CA THR A 46 -32.33 -19.28 1.48
C THR A 46 -31.88 -19.18 0.04
N LYS A 47 -32.20 -18.07 -0.61
CA LYS A 47 -31.72 -17.70 -1.95
C LYS A 47 -30.46 -16.85 -1.81
N LEU A 48 -29.35 -17.31 -2.35
CA LEU A 48 -28.05 -16.64 -2.32
C LEU A 48 -27.71 -16.07 -3.69
N MET A 49 -27.41 -14.78 -3.75
CA MET A 49 -27.00 -14.09 -4.96
C MET A 49 -25.67 -13.37 -4.71
N CYS A 50 -24.60 -13.87 -5.33
CA CYS A 50 -23.29 -13.24 -5.34
C CYS A 50 -23.25 -12.24 -6.50
N THR A 51 -23.18 -10.95 -6.20
CA THR A 51 -23.20 -9.92 -7.24
C THR A 51 -22.24 -8.79 -6.94
N ARG A 52 -21.91 -8.00 -7.96
CA ARG A 52 -21.13 -6.79 -7.81
C ARG A 52 -22.05 -5.58 -7.87
N ILE A 53 -21.97 -4.75 -6.84
CA ILE A 53 -22.66 -3.46 -6.80
C ILE A 53 -21.60 -2.37 -6.89
N PRO A 54 -21.83 -1.29 -7.65
CA PRO A 54 -20.97 -0.11 -7.62
C PRO A 54 -20.63 0.28 -6.18
N TYR A 55 -19.35 0.57 -5.90
CA TYR A 55 -18.80 0.94 -4.59
C TYR A 55 -18.73 -0.16 -3.51
N TYR A 56 -19.45 -1.28 -3.66
CA TYR A 56 -19.36 -2.42 -2.72
C TYR A 56 -18.52 -3.59 -3.26
N LYS A 57 -17.98 -3.46 -4.48
CA LYS A 57 -17.20 -4.44 -5.27
C LYS A 57 -17.80 -5.84 -5.35
N GLN A 58 -17.93 -6.59 -4.25
CA GLN A 58 -18.47 -7.94 -4.15
C GLN A 58 -19.43 -8.07 -2.95
N VAL A 59 -20.70 -8.38 -3.20
CA VAL A 59 -21.73 -8.60 -2.17
C VAL A 59 -22.42 -9.95 -2.33
N ILE A 60 -22.87 -10.49 -1.21
CA ILE A 60 -23.68 -11.71 -1.12
C ILE A 60 -25.04 -11.31 -0.56
N VAL A 61 -26.07 -11.36 -1.38
CA VAL A 61 -27.46 -11.13 -0.97
C VAL A 61 -28.08 -12.47 -0.61
N MET A 62 -28.55 -12.61 0.61
CA MET A 62 -29.21 -13.80 1.13
C MET A 62 -30.68 -13.48 1.41
N SER A 63 -31.61 -14.12 0.74
CA SER A 63 -33.06 -13.96 0.98
C SER A 63 -33.65 -15.28 1.46
N PHE A 64 -33.98 -15.34 2.75
CA PHE A 64 -34.65 -16.49 3.37
C PHE A 64 -36.17 -16.34 3.30
N TYR A 65 -36.85 -17.43 2.93
CA TYR A 65 -38.29 -17.57 3.00
C TYR A 65 -38.67 -18.92 3.59
N CYS A 66 -39.57 -18.91 4.57
CA CYS A 66 -40.14 -20.13 5.14
C CYS A 66 -41.59 -20.33 4.68
N ASP A 67 -41.84 -21.41 3.94
CA ASP A 67 -43.20 -21.78 3.49
C ASP A 67 -44.14 -22.15 4.64
N HIS A 68 -43.61 -22.59 5.78
CA HIS A 68 -44.41 -23.07 6.91
C HIS A 68 -45.01 -21.93 7.76
N CYS A 69 -44.24 -20.88 8.03
CA CYS A 69 -44.68 -19.77 8.89
C CYS A 69 -44.72 -18.41 8.19
N GLY A 70 -44.29 -18.33 6.93
CA GLY A 70 -44.24 -17.08 6.16
C GLY A 70 -43.13 -16.11 6.60
N TYR A 71 -42.24 -16.51 7.51
CA TYR A 71 -41.11 -15.70 7.94
C TYR A 71 -40.18 -15.41 6.75
N LYS A 72 -39.77 -14.15 6.63
CA LYS A 72 -38.86 -13.67 5.59
C LYS A 72 -37.69 -12.97 6.25
N ASN A 73 -36.50 -13.20 5.75
CA ASN A 73 -35.31 -12.46 6.16
C ASN A 73 -34.48 -12.13 4.92
N THR A 74 -33.87 -10.96 4.87
CA THR A 74 -32.96 -10.61 3.78
C THR A 74 -31.74 -9.95 4.37
N GLU A 75 -30.59 -10.56 4.11
CA GLU A 75 -29.30 -10.17 4.64
C GLU A 75 -28.37 -9.87 3.48
N LEU A 76 -27.56 -8.83 3.64
CA LEU A 76 -26.51 -8.48 2.70
C LEU A 76 -25.19 -8.65 3.44
N GLN A 77 -24.36 -9.55 2.94
CA GLN A 77 -23.01 -9.80 3.46
C GLN A 77 -21.98 -9.28 2.46
N SER A 78 -20.84 -8.82 2.98
CA SER A 78 -19.70 -8.49 2.12
C SER A 78 -19.11 -9.80 1.59
N GLY A 79 -18.94 -9.90 0.28
CA GLY A 79 -18.15 -10.98 -0.33
C GLY A 79 -16.66 -10.67 -0.39
N GLU A 80 -16.27 -9.45 0.03
CA GLU A 80 -14.91 -8.98 -0.03
C GLU A 80 -14.07 -9.62 1.09
N ALA A 81 -12.90 -10.16 0.72
CA ALA A 81 -11.92 -10.60 1.69
C ALA A 81 -11.53 -9.44 2.60
N VAL A 82 -11.11 -9.77 3.82
CA VAL A 82 -10.57 -8.78 4.74
C VAL A 82 -9.36 -8.10 4.09
N GLN A 83 -9.35 -6.77 4.07
CA GLN A 83 -8.26 -5.99 3.49
C GLN A 83 -6.97 -6.15 4.29
N GLU A 84 -5.84 -5.67 3.73
CA GLU A 84 -4.56 -5.68 4.42
C GLU A 84 -4.58 -4.79 5.69
N PHE A 85 -5.28 -3.65 5.62
CA PHE A 85 -5.37 -2.66 6.69
C PHE A 85 -6.81 -2.45 7.18
N GLY A 86 -6.96 -2.10 8.46
CA GLY A 86 -8.20 -1.51 8.95
C GLY A 86 -8.36 -0.08 8.45
N THR A 87 -9.59 0.40 8.36
CA THR A 87 -9.89 1.75 7.86
C THR A 87 -10.67 2.55 8.91
N GLU A 88 -10.18 3.75 9.21
CA GLU A 88 -10.88 4.76 10.01
C GLU A 88 -11.25 5.95 9.11
N ILE A 89 -12.53 6.30 9.08
CA ILE A 89 -13.06 7.42 8.31
C ILE A 89 -13.69 8.43 9.26
N VAL A 90 -13.20 9.67 9.21
CA VAL A 90 -13.70 10.79 10.00
C VAL A 90 -14.37 11.79 9.05
N LEU A 91 -15.70 11.89 9.13
CA LEU A 91 -16.51 12.82 8.36
C LEU A 91 -17.02 13.96 9.25
N LYS A 92 -16.68 15.20 8.89
CA LYS A 92 -17.25 16.41 9.50
C LYS A 92 -18.50 16.83 8.74
N VAL A 93 -19.66 16.57 9.33
CA VAL A 93 -20.96 16.87 8.72
C VAL A 93 -21.30 18.33 8.98
N SER A 94 -21.38 19.12 7.91
CA SER A 94 -21.66 20.56 8.01
C SER A 94 -22.77 21.03 7.09
N ASN A 95 -22.96 20.35 5.96
CA ASN A 95 -23.90 20.76 4.92
C ASN A 95 -24.91 19.65 4.61
N PRO A 96 -26.08 19.97 4.02
CA PRO A 96 -27.06 18.96 3.57
C PRO A 96 -26.49 17.95 2.56
N ARG A 97 -25.47 18.35 1.79
CA ARG A 97 -24.75 17.43 0.90
C ARG A 97 -24.01 16.34 1.67
N ASP A 98 -23.49 16.64 2.86
CA ASP A 98 -22.79 15.65 3.68
C ASP A 98 -23.76 14.61 4.25
N MET A 99 -24.99 15.02 4.57
CA MET A 99 -26.06 14.11 5.01
C MET A 99 -26.46 13.08 3.95
N ASN A 100 -26.36 13.47 2.67
CA ASN A 100 -26.74 12.64 1.53
C ASN A 100 -25.61 11.74 1.02
N ARG A 101 -24.42 11.78 1.63
CA ARG A 101 -23.30 10.90 1.25
C ARG A 101 -23.69 9.46 1.50
N GLN A 102 -23.44 8.60 0.51
CA GLN A 102 -23.59 7.16 0.69
C GLN A 102 -22.54 6.65 1.67
N VAL A 103 -22.99 5.82 2.61
CA VAL A 103 -22.18 5.16 3.63
C VAL A 103 -22.34 3.66 3.44
N VAL A 104 -21.22 3.02 3.23
CA VAL A 104 -21.04 1.57 3.21
C VAL A 104 -20.50 1.18 4.57
N LYS A 105 -21.34 0.48 5.34
CA LYS A 105 -21.01 0.03 6.67
C LYS A 105 -20.87 -1.50 6.65
N SER A 106 -19.69 -2.03 6.97
CA SER A 106 -19.52 -3.47 7.15
C SER A 106 -20.11 -3.93 8.49
N GLU A 107 -20.26 -5.25 8.67
CA GLU A 107 -20.70 -5.84 9.95
C GLU A 107 -19.65 -5.66 11.07
N TYR A 108 -18.39 -5.48 10.70
CA TYR A 108 -17.26 -5.26 11.59
C TYR A 108 -16.99 -3.78 11.83
N ALA A 109 -17.79 -2.86 11.28
CA ALA A 109 -17.59 -1.43 11.49
C ALA A 109 -18.28 -0.93 12.77
N GLN A 110 -17.55 -0.14 13.55
CA GLN A 110 -18.03 0.66 14.67
C GLN A 110 -18.33 2.08 14.20
N ILE A 111 -19.45 2.64 14.68
CA ILE A 111 -19.82 4.02 14.42
C ILE A 111 -19.76 4.81 15.73
N GLU A 112 -19.09 5.95 15.72
CA GLU A 112 -19.01 6.87 16.85
C GLU A 112 -19.44 8.29 16.41
N ILE A 113 -20.34 8.90 17.18
CA ILE A 113 -20.70 10.32 17.06
C ILE A 113 -20.39 10.98 18.40
N PRO A 114 -19.21 11.60 18.57
CA PRO A 114 -18.75 12.16 19.84
C PRO A 114 -19.71 13.20 20.41
N GLU A 115 -20.31 14.04 19.55
CA GLU A 115 -21.21 15.11 19.98
C GLU A 115 -22.55 14.59 20.53
N LEU A 116 -22.91 13.33 20.24
CA LEU A 116 -24.05 12.64 20.83
C LEU A 116 -23.68 11.68 21.95
N ASP A 117 -22.39 11.45 22.24
CA ASP A 117 -21.93 10.31 23.04
C ASP A 117 -22.51 8.97 22.53
N LEU A 118 -22.71 8.85 21.21
CA LEU A 118 -23.27 7.65 20.57
C LEU A 118 -22.13 6.74 20.10
N LEU A 119 -22.20 5.47 20.51
CA LEU A 119 -21.29 4.42 20.06
C LEU A 119 -22.08 3.18 19.67
N ILE A 120 -21.97 2.79 18.40
CA ILE A 120 -22.56 1.57 17.85
C ILE A 120 -21.41 0.55 17.72
N PRO A 121 -21.37 -0.49 18.57
CA PRO A 121 -20.23 -1.40 18.64
C PRO A 121 -20.17 -2.36 17.44
N PHE A 122 -19.00 -2.99 17.26
CA PHE A 122 -18.76 -4.03 16.27
C PHE A 122 -19.79 -5.17 16.34
N LYS A 123 -20.17 -5.77 15.19
CA LYS A 123 -21.12 -6.89 15.07
C LYS A 123 -22.53 -6.62 15.64
N SER A 124 -22.85 -5.39 16.04
CA SER A 124 -24.18 -5.06 16.57
C SER A 124 -25.28 -5.04 15.51
N GLN A 125 -24.92 -4.79 14.24
CA GLN A 125 -25.84 -4.73 13.12
C GLN A 125 -25.15 -5.28 11.86
N PRO A 126 -25.90 -5.91 10.94
CA PRO A 126 -25.34 -6.42 9.69
C PRO A 126 -24.77 -5.30 8.82
N GLY A 127 -24.01 -5.69 7.80
CA GLY A 127 -23.52 -4.76 6.79
C GLY A 127 -24.68 -4.12 6.01
N GLU A 128 -24.56 -2.83 5.69
CA GLU A 128 -25.58 -2.12 4.95
C GLU A 128 -25.03 -0.97 4.09
N ILE A 129 -25.77 -0.62 3.05
CA ILE A 129 -25.59 0.60 2.27
C ILE A 129 -26.68 1.57 2.71
N THR A 130 -26.27 2.70 3.26
CA THR A 130 -27.18 3.73 3.75
C THR A 130 -26.63 5.11 3.41
N THR A 131 -27.19 6.15 3.96
CA THR A 131 -26.62 7.51 3.93
C THR A 131 -26.25 7.95 5.33
N VAL A 132 -25.49 9.03 5.47
CA VAL A 132 -25.21 9.64 6.78
C VAL A 132 -26.52 9.95 7.53
N GLU A 133 -27.52 10.48 6.82
CA GLU A 133 -28.89 10.64 7.35
C GLU A 133 -29.52 9.30 7.74
N GLY A 134 -29.39 8.29 6.88
CA GLY A 134 -29.96 6.96 7.11
C GLY A 134 -29.43 6.29 8.37
N VAL A 135 -28.16 6.47 8.72
CA VAL A 135 -27.58 5.99 9.99
C VAL A 135 -28.33 6.61 11.18
N LEU A 136 -28.48 7.94 11.21
CA LEU A 136 -29.17 8.65 12.29
C LEU A 136 -30.66 8.28 12.38
N MET A 137 -31.33 8.19 11.23
CA MET A 137 -32.74 7.78 11.15
C MET A 137 -32.95 6.36 11.66
N ARG A 138 -32.02 5.44 11.39
CA ARG A 138 -32.08 4.06 11.89
C ARG A 138 -31.94 4.02 13.41
N VAL A 139 -31.00 4.77 13.97
CA VAL A 139 -30.83 4.88 15.44
C VAL A 139 -32.10 5.45 16.08
N LYS A 140 -32.65 6.53 15.51
CA LYS A 140 -33.92 7.12 15.96
C LYS A 140 -35.06 6.09 15.96
N ASN A 141 -35.30 5.44 14.83
CA ASN A 141 -36.41 4.49 14.68
C ASN A 141 -36.25 3.27 15.62
N GLY A 142 -35.01 2.78 15.81
CA GLY A 142 -34.72 1.67 16.71
C GLY A 142 -34.96 2.03 18.19
N LEU A 143 -34.69 3.27 18.58
CA LEU A 143 -35.00 3.76 19.92
C LEU A 143 -36.50 3.99 20.10
N GLU A 144 -37.19 4.55 19.09
CA GLU A 144 -38.62 4.86 19.12
C GLU A 144 -39.54 3.62 19.17
N GLN A 145 -39.16 2.51 18.50
CA GLN A 145 -40.02 1.33 18.33
C GLN A 145 -40.63 0.78 19.63
N ASP A 146 -39.87 0.81 20.72
CA ASP A 146 -40.25 0.25 22.02
C ASP A 146 -40.66 1.32 23.06
N GLN A 147 -40.71 2.60 22.69
CA GLN A 147 -40.93 3.70 23.64
C GLN A 147 -42.29 3.61 24.34
N ASP A 148 -43.37 3.23 23.65
CA ASP A 148 -44.70 3.12 24.27
C ASP A 148 -44.75 2.06 25.38
N ARG A 149 -44.02 0.95 25.21
CA ARG A 149 -43.84 -0.06 26.26
C ARG A 149 -42.99 0.48 27.40
N ARG A 150 -41.85 1.12 27.09
CA ARG A 150 -40.95 1.69 28.12
C ARG A 150 -41.63 2.75 28.98
N ARG A 151 -42.50 3.59 28.41
CA ARG A 151 -43.30 4.57 29.18
C ARG A 151 -44.21 3.94 30.23
N THR A 152 -44.62 2.69 30.04
CA THR A 152 -45.47 1.96 30.99
C THR A 152 -44.64 1.24 32.06
N GLU A 153 -43.50 0.64 31.66
CA GLU A 153 -42.67 -0.19 32.55
C GLU A 153 -41.62 0.61 33.32
N ASN A 154 -41.00 1.61 32.68
CA ASN A 154 -39.97 2.46 33.24
C ASN A 154 -40.01 3.89 32.65
N PRO A 155 -40.85 4.78 33.22
CA PRO A 155 -41.04 6.14 32.71
C PRO A 155 -39.76 6.99 32.71
N GLU A 156 -38.87 6.80 33.68
CA GLU A 156 -37.63 7.59 33.82
C GLU A 156 -36.64 7.29 32.68
N ALA A 157 -36.48 6.01 32.33
CA ALA A 157 -35.66 5.62 31.18
C ALA A 157 -36.27 6.09 29.85
N ALA A 158 -37.61 6.07 29.74
CA ALA A 158 -38.29 6.54 28.54
C ALA A 158 -38.07 8.05 28.30
N GLU A 159 -38.08 8.87 29.36
CA GLU A 159 -37.80 10.31 29.28
C GLU A 159 -36.36 10.59 28.80
N GLN A 160 -35.36 9.87 29.33
CA GLN A 160 -33.97 10.01 28.87
C GLN A 160 -33.78 9.63 27.39
N ILE A 161 -34.49 8.61 26.92
CA ILE A 161 -34.46 8.19 25.51
C ILE A 161 -35.17 9.23 24.63
N ASP A 162 -36.29 9.80 25.08
CA ASP A 162 -37.00 10.85 24.35
C ASP A 162 -36.10 12.11 24.21
N GLU A 163 -35.38 12.52 25.27
CA GLU A 163 -34.39 13.60 25.20
C GLU A 163 -33.25 13.30 24.21
N PHE A 164 -32.80 12.04 24.16
CA PHE A 164 -31.75 11.62 23.23
C PHE A 164 -32.24 11.63 21.77
N ILE A 165 -33.47 11.20 21.52
CA ILE A 165 -34.11 11.25 20.20
C ILE A 165 -34.21 12.71 19.72
N GLU A 166 -34.56 13.65 20.60
CA GLU A 166 -34.57 15.08 20.25
C GLU A 166 -33.19 15.58 19.82
N LYS A 167 -32.10 15.13 20.46
CA LYS A 167 -30.73 15.48 20.03
C LYS A 167 -30.41 14.92 18.64
N ILE A 168 -30.81 13.69 18.33
CA ILE A 168 -30.65 13.10 17.00
C ILE A 168 -31.40 13.93 15.95
N VAL A 169 -32.66 14.31 16.24
CA VAL A 169 -33.47 15.12 15.31
C VAL A 169 -32.81 16.47 15.01
N LYS A 170 -32.20 17.11 16.02
CA LYS A 170 -31.43 18.37 15.82
C LYS A 170 -30.25 18.18 14.87
N LEU A 171 -29.56 17.03 14.92
CA LEU A 171 -28.47 16.72 14.00
C LEU A 171 -28.96 16.42 12.58
N ILE A 172 -30.07 15.67 12.45
CA ILE A 172 -30.68 15.39 11.14
C ILE A 172 -31.08 16.71 10.45
N ASN A 173 -31.64 17.65 11.20
CA ASN A 173 -32.01 18.98 10.69
C ASN A 173 -30.82 19.93 10.47
N LEU A 174 -29.58 19.49 10.77
CA LEU A 174 -28.36 20.29 10.70
C LEU A 174 -28.40 21.57 11.54
N GLU A 175 -29.11 21.55 12.67
CA GLU A 175 -29.07 22.65 13.65
C GLU A 175 -27.71 22.74 14.35
N GLN A 176 -26.98 21.62 14.40
CA GLN A 176 -25.62 21.52 14.93
C GLN A 176 -24.75 20.69 13.99
N LYS A 177 -23.48 21.10 13.86
CA LYS A 177 -22.47 20.33 13.13
C LYS A 177 -21.97 19.20 14.03
N PHE A 178 -21.68 18.06 13.44
CA PHE A 178 -21.21 16.89 14.18
C PHE A 178 -20.18 16.10 13.37
N THR A 179 -19.51 15.17 14.05
CA THR A 179 -18.48 14.33 13.46
C THR A 179 -18.97 12.89 13.46
N LEU A 180 -18.99 12.26 12.29
CA LEU A 180 -19.24 10.83 12.15
C LEU A 180 -17.89 10.13 11.99
N LYS A 181 -17.54 9.27 12.95
CA LYS A 181 -16.38 8.40 12.86
C LYS A 181 -16.83 6.98 12.55
N LEU A 182 -16.20 6.38 11.55
CA LEU A 182 -16.42 5.01 11.14
C LEU A 182 -15.10 4.27 11.27
N ASN A 183 -15.05 3.28 12.17
CA ASN A 183 -13.85 2.48 12.39
C ASN A 183 -14.14 1.03 11.99
N ASP A 184 -13.47 0.53 10.96
CA ASP A 184 -13.67 -0.81 10.45
C ASP A 184 -12.34 -1.59 10.37
N PRO A 185 -12.11 -2.53 11.29
CA PRO A 185 -11.02 -3.48 11.24
C PRO A 185 -10.91 -4.25 9.92
N SER A 186 -12.03 -4.54 9.25
CA SER A 186 -12.00 -5.30 8.00
C SER A 186 -11.48 -4.50 6.79
N GLY A 187 -11.48 -3.18 6.90
CA GLY A 187 -11.09 -2.26 5.83
C GLY A 187 -12.13 -2.12 4.70
N ASN A 188 -13.34 -2.64 4.89
CA ASN A 188 -14.38 -2.68 3.85
C ASN A 188 -15.42 -1.54 3.99
N CYS A 189 -15.21 -0.60 4.90
CA CYS A 189 -16.11 0.54 5.06
C CYS A 189 -15.78 1.66 4.08
N PHE A 190 -16.80 2.43 3.69
CA PHE A 190 -16.61 3.50 2.73
C PHE A 190 -17.63 4.64 2.93
N ILE A 191 -17.18 5.88 2.74
CA ILE A 191 -18.04 7.07 2.68
C ILE A 191 -17.80 7.76 1.34
N GLN A 192 -18.88 8.02 0.61
CA GLN A 192 -18.83 8.66 -0.70
C GLN A 192 -18.22 10.06 -0.64
N ASN A 193 -17.26 10.31 -1.53
CA ASN A 193 -16.79 11.64 -1.87
C ASN A 193 -17.74 12.26 -2.92
N PRO A 194 -18.44 13.38 -2.63
CA PRO A 194 -19.32 14.06 -3.58
C PRO A 194 -18.61 14.62 -4.82
N ASP A 195 -17.29 14.87 -4.74
CA ASP A 195 -16.47 15.35 -5.85
C ASP A 195 -15.25 14.43 -6.05
N PRO A 196 -15.39 13.34 -6.83
CA PRO A 196 -14.36 12.31 -6.95
C PRO A 196 -13.07 12.79 -7.65
N LEU A 197 -13.08 13.97 -8.28
CA LEU A 197 -11.91 14.55 -8.94
C LEU A 197 -11.02 15.36 -7.98
N HIS A 198 -11.49 15.63 -6.76
CA HIS A 198 -10.77 16.42 -5.76
C HIS A 198 -10.72 15.70 -4.40
N VAL A 199 -9.67 15.99 -3.63
CA VAL A 199 -9.56 15.50 -2.25
C VAL A 199 -10.65 16.16 -1.40
N ASP A 200 -11.36 15.35 -0.62
CA ASP A 200 -12.47 15.82 0.20
C ASP A 200 -11.97 16.55 1.47
N PRO A 201 -12.27 17.85 1.65
CA PRO A 201 -11.86 18.58 2.84
C PRO A 201 -12.64 18.22 4.11
N HIS A 202 -13.81 17.57 3.99
CA HIS A 202 -14.68 17.23 5.12
C HIS A 202 -14.56 15.77 5.55
N CYS A 203 -13.98 14.90 4.71
CA CYS A 203 -13.88 13.46 4.94
C CYS A 203 -12.43 13.02 4.86
N ILE A 204 -11.89 12.51 5.98
CA ILE A 204 -10.53 11.99 6.06
C ILE A 204 -10.62 10.49 6.27
N ALA A 205 -10.09 9.71 5.34
CA ALA A 205 -9.93 8.27 5.49
C ALA A 205 -8.45 7.96 5.79
N SER A 206 -8.21 7.23 6.87
CA SER A 206 -6.90 6.76 7.31
C SER A 206 -6.90 5.25 7.44
N HIS A 207 -5.77 4.63 7.08
CA HIS A 207 -5.59 3.18 7.20
C HIS A 207 -4.69 2.88 8.40
N TYR A 208 -4.97 1.80 9.13
CA TYR A 208 -4.20 1.40 10.31
C TYR A 208 -3.92 -0.11 10.31
N TYR A 209 -2.80 -0.50 10.94
CA TYR A 209 -2.52 -1.92 11.20
C TYR A 209 -3.43 -2.42 12.33
N ARG A 210 -4.14 -3.51 12.07
CA ARG A 210 -5.07 -4.12 13.02
C ARG A 210 -4.38 -4.53 14.31
N LYS A 211 -5.02 -4.21 15.43
CA LYS A 211 -4.61 -4.67 16.75
C LYS A 211 -4.85 -6.19 16.87
N LEU A 212 -4.28 -6.82 17.88
CA LEU A 212 -4.54 -8.25 18.14
C LEU A 212 -6.04 -8.52 18.34
N GLU A 213 -6.73 -7.64 19.07
CA GLU A 213 -8.18 -7.72 19.30
C GLU A 213 -8.97 -7.63 17.98
N ASP A 214 -8.56 -6.75 17.07
CA ASP A 214 -9.15 -6.63 15.73
C ASP A 214 -8.94 -7.90 14.89
N ASN A 215 -7.75 -8.48 14.95
CA ASN A 215 -7.43 -9.72 14.23
C ASN A 215 -8.24 -10.91 14.78
N LYS A 216 -8.45 -10.98 16.10
CA LYS A 216 -9.35 -11.96 16.72
C LYS A 216 -10.81 -11.72 16.32
N LEU A 217 -11.27 -10.48 16.33
CA LEU A 217 -12.64 -10.11 15.92
C LEU A 217 -12.97 -10.59 14.50
N LEU A 218 -11.99 -10.49 13.60
CA LEU A 218 -12.06 -10.91 12.19
C LEU A 218 -11.80 -12.41 11.98
N GLY A 219 -11.46 -13.17 13.03
CA GLY A 219 -11.19 -14.60 12.95
C GLY A 219 -9.89 -14.96 12.22
N LEU A 220 -8.93 -14.03 12.16
CA LEU A 220 -7.62 -14.25 11.50
C LEU A 220 -6.59 -14.89 12.43
N VAL A 221 -6.86 -14.84 13.74
CA VAL A 221 -6.03 -15.33 14.83
C VAL A 221 -6.94 -16.10 15.78
N ASP A 222 -6.46 -17.20 16.37
CA ASP A 222 -7.22 -17.97 17.35
C ASP A 222 -7.45 -17.13 18.62
N ASP A 223 -8.63 -17.25 19.24
CA ASP A 223 -8.97 -16.54 20.47
C ASP A 223 -7.95 -16.82 21.60
N ASN A 224 -7.34 -18.01 21.59
CA ASN A 224 -6.36 -18.47 22.60
C ASN A 224 -4.92 -17.98 22.35
N GLU A 225 -4.63 -17.33 21.23
CA GLU A 225 -3.27 -16.86 20.92
C GLU A 225 -2.97 -15.56 21.68
N GLU A 226 -1.94 -15.60 22.54
CA GLU A 226 -1.36 -14.43 23.21
C GLU A 226 -0.07 -14.05 22.47
N VAL A 227 0.01 -12.82 21.94
CA VAL A 227 1.21 -12.30 21.30
C VAL A 227 2.04 -11.55 22.34
N ASP A 228 3.36 -11.76 22.32
CA ASP A 228 4.32 -11.09 23.22
C ASP A 228 4.16 -9.56 23.17
N PRO A 229 4.02 -8.86 24.32
CA PRO A 229 3.95 -7.41 24.39
C PRO A 229 5.07 -6.67 23.66
N GLU A 230 6.27 -7.25 23.56
CA GLU A 230 7.41 -6.62 22.86
C GLU A 230 7.19 -6.55 21.34
N VAL A 231 6.50 -7.53 20.75
CA VAL A 231 6.17 -7.57 19.31
C VAL A 231 4.98 -6.64 18.99
N LEU A 232 4.11 -6.38 19.97
CA LEU A 232 3.00 -5.45 19.83
C LEU A 232 3.47 -3.98 19.82
N ALA A 233 4.51 -3.65 20.59
CA ALA A 233 5.08 -2.30 20.64
C ALA A 233 5.79 -1.89 19.32
N GLU A 234 6.36 -2.84 18.57
CA GLU A 234 6.90 -2.59 17.23
C GLU A 234 5.81 -2.34 16.17
N ARG A 235 4.56 -2.74 16.45
CA ARG A 235 3.40 -2.61 15.56
C ARG A 235 2.47 -1.45 15.94
N GLU A 236 2.76 -0.72 17.02
CA GLU A 236 2.04 0.50 17.35
C GLU A 236 2.30 1.55 16.27
N TRP A 237 1.20 2.10 15.71
CA TRP A 237 1.27 3.18 14.75
C TRP A 237 1.92 4.40 15.41
N LYS A 238 3.14 4.69 14.96
CA LYS A 238 3.68 6.04 15.02
C LYS A 238 3.11 6.74 13.79
N SER A 239 2.36 7.82 13.98
CA SER A 239 1.89 8.62 12.83
C SER A 239 3.07 8.99 11.94
N TYR A 240 2.83 9.32 10.67
CA TYR A 240 3.91 9.81 9.81
C TYR A 240 4.65 11.01 10.45
N GLU A 241 3.95 11.78 11.28
CA GLU A 241 4.52 12.86 12.10
C GLU A 241 5.34 12.34 13.28
N ASP A 242 4.93 11.25 13.93
CA ASP A 242 5.70 10.61 15.02
C ASP A 242 6.97 9.94 14.48
N VAL A 243 6.91 9.27 13.33
CA VAL A 243 8.08 8.70 12.63
C VAL A 243 9.05 9.79 12.18
N LYS A 244 8.55 10.97 11.78
CA LYS A 244 9.37 12.15 11.48
C LYS A 244 10.11 12.68 12.71
N GLN A 245 9.54 12.55 13.90
CA GLN A 245 10.17 13.04 15.12
C GLN A 245 11.23 12.09 15.67
N GLU A 246 11.12 10.80 15.38
CA GLU A 246 12.07 9.79 15.82
C GLU A 246 13.34 9.69 14.97
N ILE A 247 14.43 9.27 15.62
CA ILE A 247 15.67 8.92 14.94
C ILE A 247 15.65 7.42 14.73
N LEU A 248 15.64 6.99 13.47
CA LEU A 248 15.73 5.59 13.08
C LEU A 248 17.20 5.18 13.10
N HIS A 249 17.52 4.02 13.70
CA HIS A 249 18.89 3.50 13.75
C HIS A 249 19.01 2.30 12.82
N ILE A 250 19.89 2.39 11.82
CA ILE A 250 20.16 1.31 10.87
C ILE A 250 21.56 0.74 11.18
N PRO A 251 21.68 -0.51 11.63
CA PRO A 251 22.97 -1.13 11.86
C PRO A 251 23.71 -1.36 10.54
N THR A 252 24.95 -0.88 10.44
CA THR A 252 25.80 -0.98 9.25
C THR A 252 27.27 -1.23 9.63
N ASP A 253 28.09 -1.55 8.64
CA ASP A 253 29.55 -1.59 8.80
C ASP A 253 30.16 -0.22 8.48
N CYS A 254 31.15 0.20 9.28
CA CYS A 254 31.85 1.46 9.07
C CYS A 254 32.71 1.41 7.78
N PRO A 255 32.52 2.32 6.82
CA PRO A 255 33.32 2.36 5.59
C PRO A 255 34.83 2.55 5.83
N GLY A 256 35.20 3.22 6.93
CA GLY A 256 36.59 3.52 7.24
C GLY A 256 37.36 2.36 7.89
N CYS A 257 36.71 1.51 8.69
CA CYS A 257 37.40 0.49 9.49
C CYS A 257 36.70 -0.88 9.57
N GLY A 258 35.53 -1.03 8.96
CA GLY A 258 34.74 -2.27 8.95
C GLY A 258 34.17 -2.68 10.32
N ALA A 259 34.21 -1.80 11.32
CA ALA A 259 33.56 -2.06 12.59
C ALA A 259 32.05 -1.79 12.50
N SER A 260 31.26 -2.60 13.19
CA SER A 260 29.81 -2.39 13.31
C SER A 260 29.54 -1.01 13.94
N THR A 261 28.66 -0.25 13.30
CA THR A 261 28.27 1.12 13.68
C THR A 261 26.82 1.36 13.24
N ASP A 262 26.14 2.31 13.87
CA ASP A 262 24.79 2.67 13.43
C ASP A 262 24.83 3.89 12.50
N THR A 263 23.98 3.87 11.48
CA THR A 263 23.58 5.04 10.71
C THR A 263 22.25 5.54 11.25
N CYS A 264 22.26 6.76 11.80
CA CYS A 264 21.06 7.43 12.28
C CYS A 264 20.36 8.12 11.11
N MET A 265 19.07 7.85 10.93
CA MET A 265 18.23 8.38 9.87
C MET A 265 17.10 9.22 10.48
N LYS A 266 16.89 10.43 9.97
CA LYS A 266 15.79 11.30 10.39
C LYS A 266 15.11 11.99 9.20
N PRO A 267 13.83 11.68 8.92
CA PRO A 267 13.01 12.48 8.01
C PRO A 267 12.79 13.88 8.58
N THR A 268 13.11 14.92 7.82
CA THR A 268 13.06 16.34 8.24
C THR A 268 12.39 17.16 7.14
N ASP A 269 11.37 17.93 7.51
CA ASP A 269 10.74 18.89 6.61
C ASP A 269 11.51 20.20 6.59
N ILE A 270 11.96 20.61 5.41
CA ILE A 270 12.55 21.94 5.22
C ILE A 270 11.40 22.91 4.88
N PRO A 271 11.17 23.97 5.67
CA PRO A 271 10.12 24.95 5.38
C PRO A 271 10.24 25.53 3.97
N TYR A 272 9.11 25.64 3.27
CA TYR A 272 9.05 26.10 1.87
C TYR A 272 9.81 25.22 0.86
N PHE A 273 10.11 23.98 1.24
CA PHE A 273 10.69 22.94 0.40
C PHE A 273 10.01 21.58 0.68
N GLN A 274 10.68 20.46 0.36
CA GLN A 274 10.19 19.09 0.52
C GLN A 274 10.82 18.37 1.73
N THR A 275 10.25 17.23 2.10
CA THR A 275 10.80 16.33 3.12
C THR A 275 12.11 15.70 2.64
N VAL A 276 13.17 15.85 3.44
CA VAL A 276 14.48 15.24 3.21
C VAL A 276 14.78 14.22 4.31
N ILE A 277 15.56 13.20 3.98
CA ILE A 277 16.02 12.19 4.91
C ILE A 277 17.50 12.46 5.18
N ILE A 278 17.81 12.82 6.42
CA ILE A 278 19.19 13.05 6.86
C ILE A 278 19.70 11.74 7.44
N MET A 279 20.79 11.22 6.87
CA MET A 279 21.49 10.02 7.33
C MET A 279 22.86 10.43 7.87
N SER A 280 23.15 10.06 9.11
CA SER A 280 24.41 10.39 9.78
C SER A 280 25.02 9.13 10.38
N THR A 281 26.25 8.81 9.94
CA THR A 281 27.03 7.71 10.48
C THR A 281 28.19 8.28 11.28
N THR A 282 28.34 7.91 12.55
CA THR A 282 29.52 8.26 13.36
C THR A 282 30.11 6.99 13.96
N CYS A 283 31.32 6.62 13.52
CA CYS A 283 32.01 5.45 14.04
C CYS A 283 32.82 5.81 15.29
N GLU A 284 32.47 5.23 16.42
CA GLU A 284 33.17 5.46 17.70
C GLU A 284 34.61 4.91 17.71
N ARG A 285 34.90 3.88 16.91
CA ARG A 285 36.23 3.24 16.88
C ARG A 285 37.29 4.06 16.14
N CYS A 286 36.96 4.56 14.94
CA CYS A 286 37.92 5.25 14.07
C CYS A 286 37.65 6.74 13.91
N GLY A 287 36.52 7.24 14.42
CA GLY A 287 36.12 8.63 14.29
C GLY A 287 35.59 9.00 12.90
N PHE A 288 35.34 8.03 12.01
CA PHE A 288 34.72 8.28 10.72
C PHE A 288 33.34 8.93 10.92
N LYS A 289 33.07 9.99 10.17
CA LYS A 289 31.79 10.70 10.16
C LYS A 289 31.34 10.90 8.72
N SER A 290 30.10 10.54 8.42
CA SER A 290 29.45 10.91 7.17
C SER A 290 28.07 11.47 7.47
N ASN A 291 27.73 12.54 6.74
CA ASN A 291 26.38 13.09 6.68
C ASN A 291 25.95 13.00 5.23
N GLU A 292 24.93 12.21 4.97
CA GLU A 292 24.31 12.06 3.67
C GLU A 292 22.89 12.55 3.75
N VAL A 293 22.45 13.27 2.74
CA VAL A 293 21.06 13.70 2.65
C VAL A 293 20.45 13.10 1.40
N LYS A 294 19.35 12.38 1.59
CA LYS A 294 18.54 11.78 0.54
C LYS A 294 17.23 12.55 0.47
N ILE A 295 16.74 12.80 -0.74
CA ILE A 295 15.43 13.40 -0.92
C ILE A 295 14.38 12.29 -0.80
N GLY A 296 13.39 12.49 0.08
CA GLY A 296 12.34 11.49 0.35
C GLY A 296 11.17 11.54 -0.63
N GLY A 297 11.28 12.34 -1.70
CA GLY A 297 10.24 12.58 -2.70
C GLY A 297 10.65 12.14 -4.11
N ALA A 298 9.67 12.08 -5.01
CA ALA A 298 9.90 11.77 -6.42
C ALA A 298 10.72 12.88 -7.12
N THR A 299 11.37 12.53 -8.23
CA THR A 299 12.00 13.50 -9.12
C THR A 299 10.97 14.55 -9.56
N GLN A 300 11.33 15.84 -9.48
CA GLN A 300 10.40 16.92 -9.83
C GLN A 300 10.05 16.90 -11.32
N GLN A 301 8.95 17.56 -11.69
CA GLN A 301 8.53 17.66 -13.09
C GLN A 301 9.48 18.50 -13.95
N GLN A 302 10.21 19.44 -13.33
CA GLN A 302 11.13 20.36 -13.99
C GLN A 302 12.49 20.33 -13.29
N GLY A 303 13.55 20.59 -14.06
CA GLY A 303 14.86 20.91 -13.51
C GLY A 303 14.85 22.31 -12.90
N CYS A 304 15.78 22.56 -11.98
CA CYS A 304 15.86 23.83 -11.26
C CYS A 304 17.30 24.36 -11.27
N LYS A 305 17.45 25.64 -11.61
CA LYS A 305 18.71 26.38 -11.52
C LYS A 305 18.56 27.48 -10.47
N LEU A 306 19.38 27.41 -9.43
CA LEU A 306 19.40 28.33 -8.30
C LEU A 306 20.68 29.15 -8.36
N THR A 307 20.56 30.47 -8.44
CA THR A 307 21.71 31.39 -8.48
C THR A 307 21.66 32.33 -7.29
N VAL A 308 22.67 32.28 -6.42
CA VAL A 308 22.81 33.18 -5.27
C VAL A 308 24.09 34.01 -5.35
N LYS A 309 23.96 35.32 -5.15
CA LYS A 309 25.12 36.23 -5.05
C LYS A 309 25.56 36.35 -3.61
N ILE A 310 26.83 36.06 -3.35
CA ILE A 310 27.45 36.12 -2.03
C ILE A 310 28.06 37.51 -1.86
N THR A 311 27.45 38.32 -0.99
CA THR A 311 27.88 39.70 -0.75
C THR A 311 28.14 40.03 0.71
N ASP A 312 27.50 39.32 1.64
CA ASP A 312 27.64 39.52 3.08
C ASP A 312 27.65 38.18 3.86
N GLU A 313 27.88 38.26 5.17
CA GLU A 313 27.93 37.09 6.05
C GLU A 313 26.58 36.34 6.13
N LEU A 314 25.46 37.04 5.92
CA LEU A 314 24.14 36.40 5.92
C LEU A 314 23.99 35.50 4.69
N ASP A 315 24.55 35.90 3.55
CA ASP A 315 24.55 35.08 2.34
C ASP A 315 25.38 33.78 2.53
N LEU A 316 26.48 33.84 3.28
CA LEU A 316 27.29 32.66 3.64
C LEU A 316 26.56 31.70 4.59
N ALA A 317 25.70 32.23 5.45
CA ALA A 317 24.93 31.47 6.43
C ALA A 317 23.65 30.82 5.88
N ARG A 318 23.28 31.08 4.61
CA ARG A 318 22.09 30.47 3.98
C ARG A 318 22.18 28.96 3.99
N ASP A 319 21.10 28.30 4.43
CA ASP A 319 20.99 26.85 4.32
C ASP A 319 20.95 26.43 2.84
N VAL A 320 21.73 25.41 2.51
CA VAL A 320 21.84 24.83 1.18
C VAL A 320 21.68 23.32 1.25
N LEU A 321 20.76 22.80 0.45
CA LEU A 321 20.68 21.39 0.12
C LEU A 321 21.20 21.20 -1.31
N LYS A 322 22.32 20.50 -1.44
CA LYS A 322 22.82 20.03 -2.74
C LYS A 322 22.37 18.58 -2.93
N SER A 323 21.64 18.28 -4.00
CA SER A 323 21.34 16.90 -4.39
C SER A 323 22.58 16.22 -5.01
N ASP A 324 22.50 14.90 -5.19
CA ASP A 324 23.51 14.12 -5.90
C ASP A 324 23.53 14.43 -7.41
N THR A 325 22.38 14.70 -8.00
CA THR A 325 22.25 15.07 -9.43
C THR A 325 22.62 16.52 -9.74
N CYS A 326 22.82 17.35 -8.72
CA CYS A 326 23.12 18.77 -8.89
C CYS A 326 24.59 19.04 -9.21
N SER A 327 24.83 19.83 -10.26
CA SER A 327 26.10 20.47 -10.53
C SER A 327 26.21 21.83 -9.83
N LEU A 328 27.44 22.18 -9.44
CA LEU A 328 27.77 23.44 -8.77
C LEU A 328 28.75 24.23 -9.63
N GLU A 329 28.49 25.51 -9.81
CA GLU A 329 29.34 26.43 -10.56
C GLU A 329 29.63 27.71 -9.77
N ILE A 330 30.87 28.17 -9.83
CA ILE A 330 31.32 29.50 -9.36
C ILE A 330 32.02 30.20 -10.53
N PRO A 331 31.30 31.03 -11.32
CA PRO A 331 31.83 31.62 -12.54
C PRO A 331 33.07 32.49 -12.33
N GLU A 332 33.15 33.23 -11.20
CA GLU A 332 34.27 34.12 -10.90
C GLU A 332 35.60 33.38 -10.60
N LEU A 333 35.54 32.07 -10.43
CA LEU A 333 36.68 31.18 -10.24
C LEU A 333 36.89 30.19 -11.40
N GLU A 334 36.04 30.25 -12.44
CA GLU A 334 36.00 29.25 -13.52
C GLU A 334 35.92 27.82 -12.97
N LEU A 335 35.15 27.64 -11.89
CA LEU A 335 35.02 26.38 -11.17
C LEU A 335 33.67 25.75 -11.46
N GLU A 336 33.69 24.52 -11.97
CA GLU A 336 32.51 23.68 -12.17
C GLU A 336 32.74 22.33 -11.49
N VAL A 337 31.73 21.89 -10.74
CA VAL A 337 31.70 20.61 -10.03
C VAL A 337 30.49 19.84 -10.55
N GLY A 338 30.74 18.76 -11.28
CA GLY A 338 29.68 17.99 -11.94
C GLY A 338 28.73 17.26 -10.99
N GLY A 339 27.59 16.81 -11.53
CA GLY A 339 26.67 15.91 -10.83
C GLY A 339 27.39 14.63 -10.39
N GLY A 340 27.12 14.17 -9.18
CA GLY A 340 27.80 13.04 -8.53
C GLY A 340 29.09 13.41 -7.77
N ALA A 341 29.71 14.57 -8.07
CA ALA A 341 30.77 15.11 -7.23
C ALA A 341 30.15 15.89 -6.05
N LEU A 342 30.75 15.77 -4.86
CA LEU A 342 30.16 16.18 -3.59
C LEU A 342 28.77 15.54 -3.39
N SER A 343 28.73 14.39 -2.72
CA SER A 343 27.49 13.67 -2.37
C SER A 343 26.44 14.59 -1.73
N GLY A 344 25.18 14.19 -1.86
CA GLY A 344 24.02 14.94 -1.37
C GLY A 344 24.18 15.35 0.09
N ARG A 345 24.04 16.64 0.37
CA ARG A 345 24.33 17.22 1.69
C ARG A 345 23.45 18.42 2.00
N PHE A 346 23.15 18.57 3.27
CA PHE A 346 22.53 19.76 3.83
C PHE A 346 23.56 20.51 4.67
N THR A 347 23.86 21.73 4.30
CA THR A 347 24.92 22.56 4.91
C THR A 347 24.59 24.04 4.67
N THR A 348 25.55 24.94 4.84
CA THR A 348 25.41 26.36 4.48
C THR A 348 26.19 26.68 3.20
N VAL A 349 26.00 27.86 2.62
CA VAL A 349 26.84 28.34 1.50
C VAL A 349 28.33 28.28 1.88
N GLU A 350 28.69 28.71 3.10
CA GLU A 350 30.05 28.56 3.62
C GLU A 350 30.51 27.10 3.66
N GLY A 351 29.66 26.21 4.18
CA GLY A 351 29.97 24.79 4.30
C GLY A 351 30.16 24.09 2.95
N ILE A 352 29.43 24.53 1.91
CA ILE A 352 29.68 24.09 0.54
C ILE A 352 31.05 24.55 0.04
N LEU A 353 31.41 25.83 0.25
CA LEU A 353 32.71 26.35 -0.18
C LEU A 353 33.87 25.61 0.51
N ASP A 354 33.77 25.36 1.81
CA ASP A 354 34.76 24.57 2.55
C ASP A 354 34.82 23.11 2.06
N ALA A 355 33.68 22.50 1.76
CA ALA A 355 33.63 21.15 1.25
C ALA A 355 34.30 21.02 -0.13
N VAL A 356 34.01 21.96 -1.04
CA VAL A 356 34.65 22.03 -2.35
C VAL A 356 36.16 22.21 -2.17
N ARG A 357 36.59 23.14 -1.31
CA ARG A 357 38.01 23.38 -1.03
C ARG A 357 38.70 22.11 -0.52
N ASN A 358 38.14 21.45 0.49
CA ASN A 358 38.72 20.26 1.10
C ASN A 358 38.82 19.11 0.10
N GLN A 359 37.79 18.90 -0.74
CA GLN A 359 37.83 17.88 -1.78
C GLN A 359 38.93 18.16 -2.81
N ILE A 360 39.05 19.42 -3.25
CA ILE A 360 40.11 19.84 -4.17
C ILE A 360 41.48 19.63 -3.53
N GLU A 361 41.69 20.02 -2.26
CA GLU A 361 42.96 19.83 -1.54
C GLU A 361 43.33 18.34 -1.36
N GLU A 362 42.37 17.47 -1.09
CA GLU A 362 42.61 16.03 -0.99
C GLU A 362 43.00 15.42 -2.34
N GLN A 363 42.27 15.76 -3.40
CA GLN A 363 42.58 15.29 -4.75
C GLN A 363 43.91 15.87 -5.25
N ALA A 364 44.22 17.12 -4.89
CA ALA A 364 45.48 17.78 -5.23
C ALA A 364 46.70 17.01 -4.70
N LYS A 365 46.61 16.40 -3.51
CA LYS A 365 47.70 15.55 -2.98
C LYS A 365 48.08 14.40 -3.91
N PHE A 366 47.13 13.92 -4.73
CA PHE A 366 47.37 12.87 -5.72
C PHE A 366 48.05 13.41 -6.99
N PHE A 367 47.73 14.64 -7.39
CA PHE A 367 48.31 15.30 -8.57
C PHE A 367 49.63 16.03 -8.30
N MET A 368 49.98 16.28 -7.02
CA MET A 368 51.17 17.02 -6.58
C MET A 368 52.31 16.09 -6.07
N GLY A 369 52.41 14.87 -6.62
CA GLY A 369 53.53 13.97 -6.37
C GLY A 369 54.83 14.44 -7.04
N ASP A 370 55.96 13.81 -6.69
CA ASP A 370 57.30 14.07 -7.26
C ASP A 370 57.43 13.87 -8.78
N SER A 371 56.42 13.25 -9.40
CA SER A 371 56.29 13.03 -10.85
C SER A 371 55.33 14.03 -11.55
N ALA A 372 54.78 15.00 -10.84
CA ALA A 372 53.85 16.00 -11.38
C ALA A 372 54.52 16.96 -12.38
N VAL A 373 53.80 17.33 -13.43
CA VAL A 373 54.27 18.29 -14.44
C VAL A 373 54.40 19.67 -13.78
N GLN A 374 55.62 20.21 -13.75
CA GLN A 374 55.88 21.55 -13.19
C GLN A 374 55.04 22.62 -13.91
N GLY A 375 54.04 23.18 -13.22
CA GLY A 375 53.20 24.29 -13.73
C GLY A 375 51.69 24.13 -13.49
N THR A 376 51.19 22.92 -13.22
CA THR A 376 49.76 22.67 -12.93
C THR A 376 49.33 23.08 -11.51
N ASP A 377 50.27 23.41 -10.62
CA ASP A 377 49.98 23.85 -9.25
C ASP A 377 49.42 25.28 -9.18
N VAL A 378 49.70 26.11 -10.20
CA VAL A 378 49.38 27.55 -10.18
C VAL A 378 47.89 27.83 -10.39
N PRO A 379 47.18 27.19 -11.35
CA PRO A 379 45.74 27.35 -11.50
C PRO A 379 44.96 26.83 -10.28
N LEU A 380 45.37 25.69 -9.73
CA LEU A 380 44.71 25.07 -8.60
C LEU A 380 44.80 25.92 -7.32
N LYS A 381 46.00 26.45 -7.02
CA LYS A 381 46.19 27.38 -5.90
C LYS A 381 45.35 28.64 -6.05
N LYS A 382 45.23 29.18 -7.25
CA LYS A 382 44.36 30.35 -7.51
C LYS A 382 42.89 30.06 -7.21
N VAL A 383 42.39 28.86 -7.50
CA VAL A 383 41.02 28.47 -7.16
C VAL A 383 40.86 28.32 -5.65
N LEU A 384 41.80 27.66 -4.97
CA LEU A 384 41.78 27.51 -3.50
C LEU A 384 41.84 28.86 -2.76
N ASP A 385 42.75 29.74 -3.19
CA ASP A 385 42.88 31.10 -2.66
C ASP A 385 41.61 31.92 -2.96
N GLY A 386 41.05 31.79 -4.17
CA GLY A 386 39.81 32.45 -4.57
C GLY A 386 38.59 32.00 -3.75
N LEU A 387 38.49 30.71 -3.39
CA LEU A 387 37.46 30.20 -2.48
C LEU A 387 37.60 30.82 -1.08
N MET A 388 38.84 30.99 -0.58
CA MET A 388 39.08 31.69 0.70
C MET A 388 38.73 33.17 0.61
N GLU A 389 39.07 33.86 -0.48
CA GLU A 389 38.72 35.27 -0.66
C GLU A 389 37.20 35.50 -0.70
N ILE A 390 36.43 34.58 -1.29
CA ILE A 390 34.96 34.62 -1.26
C ILE A 390 34.44 34.36 0.15
N LYS A 391 34.99 33.35 0.85
CA LYS A 391 34.61 33.03 2.24
C LYS A 391 34.90 34.18 3.21
N GLU A 392 36.02 34.88 3.03
CA GLU A 392 36.41 36.05 3.83
C GLU A 392 35.72 37.35 3.36
N LEU A 393 34.82 37.28 2.39
CA LEU A 393 34.11 38.42 1.78
C LEU A 393 35.02 39.50 1.18
N LYS A 394 36.27 39.14 0.84
CA LYS A 394 37.22 40.01 0.13
C LYS A 394 36.91 40.09 -1.36
N LYS A 395 36.28 39.05 -1.90
CA LYS A 395 35.81 38.95 -3.28
C LYS A 395 34.35 38.54 -3.28
N GLN A 396 33.52 39.18 -4.11
CA GLN A 396 32.15 38.72 -4.33
C GLN A 396 32.17 37.48 -5.21
N GLY A 397 31.32 36.51 -4.90
CA GLY A 397 31.18 35.27 -5.67
C GLY A 397 29.72 34.99 -5.97
N THR A 398 29.47 34.27 -7.06
CA THR A 398 28.14 33.77 -7.41
C THR A 398 28.15 32.26 -7.30
N LEU A 399 27.26 31.70 -6.48
CA LEU A 399 27.06 30.26 -6.39
C LEU A 399 25.85 29.89 -7.25
N ILE A 400 26.07 28.99 -8.21
CA ILE A 400 25.02 28.46 -9.09
C ILE A 400 24.90 26.97 -8.79
N LEU A 401 23.67 26.52 -8.50
CA LEU A 401 23.31 25.11 -8.39
C LEU A 401 22.36 24.78 -9.53
N ASP A 402 22.75 23.88 -10.42
CA ASP A 402 21.91 23.41 -11.52
C ASP A 402 21.55 21.94 -11.26
N ASP A 403 20.27 21.68 -11.03
CA ASP A 403 19.77 20.36 -10.66
C ASP A 403 18.68 19.89 -11.63
N PRO A 404 19.01 18.96 -12.55
CA PRO A 404 18.04 18.36 -13.44
C PRO A 404 16.90 17.63 -12.72
N ALA A 405 17.15 17.09 -11.52
CA ALA A 405 16.11 16.43 -10.72
C ALA A 405 15.18 17.41 -9.98
N GLY A 406 15.54 18.69 -9.94
CA GLY A 406 14.78 19.74 -9.23
C GLY A 406 14.80 19.61 -7.71
N ASN A 407 15.76 18.86 -7.16
CA ASN A 407 15.77 18.43 -5.76
C ASN A 407 16.77 19.19 -4.87
N SER A 408 17.40 20.25 -5.38
CA SER A 408 18.29 21.13 -4.65
C SER A 408 17.58 22.38 -4.12
N TYR A 409 18.13 22.96 -3.05
CA TYR A 409 17.52 24.08 -2.35
C TYR A 409 18.57 25.07 -1.84
N ILE A 410 18.26 26.36 -1.92
CA ILE A 410 18.98 27.44 -1.24
C ILE A 410 17.94 28.26 -0.48
N GLN A 411 18.20 28.52 0.80
CA GLN A 411 17.34 29.28 1.67
C GLN A 411 17.16 30.72 1.16
N SER A 412 15.88 31.11 1.01
CA SER A 412 15.50 32.51 0.85
C SER A 412 15.42 33.16 2.23
N LEU A 413 16.19 34.24 2.45
CA LEU A 413 16.20 34.95 3.73
C LEU A 413 14.98 35.87 3.89
N MET A 414 14.23 36.12 2.81
CA MET A 414 13.05 36.99 2.80
C MET A 414 11.73 36.25 2.60
N ALA A 415 11.75 34.91 2.57
CA ALA A 415 10.54 34.10 2.42
C ALA A 415 9.44 34.54 3.41
N PRO A 416 8.18 34.69 2.97
CA PRO A 416 7.62 34.29 1.68
C PRO A 416 7.77 35.31 0.54
N ILE A 417 8.49 36.43 0.75
CA ILE A 417 8.75 37.45 -0.28
C ILE A 417 9.94 37.02 -1.14
N ASP A 418 9.93 37.40 -2.42
CA ASP A 418 11.03 37.13 -3.35
C ASP A 418 12.34 37.75 -2.85
N ASP A 419 13.40 36.95 -2.86
CA ASP A 419 14.72 37.36 -2.44
C ASP A 419 15.48 37.98 -3.61
N PRO A 420 15.89 39.25 -3.52
CA PRO A 420 16.54 39.94 -4.64
C PRO A 420 17.93 39.38 -4.99
N LYS A 421 18.55 38.59 -4.10
CA LYS A 421 19.88 38.00 -4.30
C LYS A 421 19.84 36.53 -4.72
N LEU A 422 18.68 35.88 -4.65
CA LEU A 422 18.47 34.48 -5.01
C LEU A 422 17.50 34.38 -6.20
N VAL A 423 18.00 33.95 -7.35
CA VAL A 423 17.19 33.71 -8.55
C VAL A 423 16.91 32.21 -8.66
N LYS A 424 15.64 31.85 -8.87
CA LYS A 424 15.20 30.47 -9.10
C LYS A 424 14.62 30.36 -10.51
N GLU A 425 15.24 29.54 -11.35
CA GLU A 425 14.80 29.31 -12.73
C GLU A 425 14.42 27.83 -12.90
N PHE A 426 13.19 27.58 -13.34
CA PHE A 426 12.73 26.22 -13.63
C PHE A 426 12.79 25.97 -15.14
N TYR A 427 13.31 24.83 -15.55
CA TYR A 427 13.47 24.48 -16.95
C TYR A 427 12.96 23.08 -17.26
N THR A 428 12.50 22.89 -18.50
CA THR A 428 12.17 21.57 -19.01
C THR A 428 13.46 20.82 -19.31
N ARG A 429 13.63 19.66 -18.68
CA ARG A 429 14.79 18.78 -18.87
C ARG A 429 14.99 18.41 -20.33
N THR A 430 16.24 18.28 -20.74
CA THR A 430 16.61 17.73 -22.04
C THR A 430 16.38 16.22 -22.07
N TYR A 431 16.38 15.63 -23.27
CA TYR A 431 16.26 14.18 -23.43
C TYR A 431 17.36 13.42 -22.70
N GLU A 432 18.61 13.90 -22.79
CA GLU A 432 19.78 13.32 -22.12
C GLU A 432 19.65 13.39 -20.59
N GLN A 433 19.19 14.52 -20.05
CA GLN A 433 18.92 14.65 -18.61
C GLN A 433 17.83 13.68 -18.14
N ASN A 434 16.80 13.43 -18.95
CA ASN A 434 15.79 12.44 -18.62
C ASN A 434 16.32 10.99 -18.71
N GLU A 435 17.23 10.69 -19.64
CA GLU A 435 17.90 9.37 -19.70
C GLU A 435 18.73 9.13 -18.44
N GLU A 436 19.55 10.11 -18.03
CA GLU A 436 20.38 10.00 -16.83
C GLU A 436 19.55 9.82 -15.55
N LEU A 437 18.36 10.42 -15.49
CA LEU A 437 17.41 10.27 -14.39
C LEU A 437 16.53 9.01 -14.51
N GLY A 438 16.68 8.23 -15.60
CA GLY A 438 15.88 7.02 -15.86
C GLY A 438 14.40 7.29 -16.13
N LEU A 439 14.04 8.50 -16.59
CA LEU A 439 12.66 8.94 -16.75
C LEU A 439 12.07 8.61 -18.13
N ASN A 440 12.91 8.46 -19.16
CA ASN A 440 12.40 8.21 -20.52
C ASN A 440 11.74 6.83 -20.67
N ASP A 441 12.23 5.82 -19.92
CA ASP A 441 11.68 4.46 -19.91
C ASP A 441 10.68 4.23 -18.76
N MET A 442 10.40 5.25 -17.95
CA MET A 442 9.52 5.13 -16.79
C MET A 442 8.06 5.02 -17.24
N LYS A 443 7.50 3.81 -17.16
CA LYS A 443 6.07 3.57 -17.37
C LYS A 443 5.32 3.85 -16.07
N THR A 444 4.45 4.86 -16.02
CA THR A 444 3.66 5.18 -14.82
C THR A 444 2.22 4.66 -14.87
N GLU A 445 1.84 4.03 -16.00
CA GLU A 445 0.49 3.53 -16.29
C GLU A 445 0.59 2.17 -16.99
N ASN A 446 -0.49 1.38 -16.95
CA ASN A 446 -0.56 0.03 -17.53
C ASN A 446 0.47 -0.94 -16.93
N TYR A 447 0.61 -0.91 -15.60
CA TYR A 447 1.27 -1.96 -14.80
C TYR A 447 0.42 -3.22 -14.65
N ASP A 448 -0.61 -3.40 -15.48
CA ASP A 448 -1.14 -4.74 -15.65
C ASP A 448 0.01 -5.60 -16.14
N PHE A 449 0.31 -6.66 -15.39
CA PHE A 449 1.24 -7.68 -15.84
C PHE A 449 0.69 -8.18 -17.18
N GLU A 450 1.16 -7.62 -18.29
CA GLU A 450 1.31 -8.36 -19.52
C GLU A 450 2.21 -9.52 -19.14
N MET A 451 1.60 -10.62 -18.69
CA MET A 451 2.23 -11.92 -18.76
C MET A 451 2.54 -12.08 -20.24
N THR A 452 3.75 -11.67 -20.64
CA THR A 452 4.33 -12.10 -21.91
C THR A 452 4.09 -13.61 -21.93
N PRO A 453 3.28 -14.14 -22.86
CA PRO A 453 2.98 -15.55 -22.86
C PRO A 453 4.32 -16.25 -22.88
N ARG A 454 4.61 -17.00 -21.79
CA ARG A 454 5.84 -17.78 -21.71
C ARG A 454 5.94 -18.58 -23.00
N PRO A 455 7.09 -18.58 -23.69
CA PRO A 455 7.24 -19.36 -24.91
C PRO A 455 6.74 -20.77 -24.62
N LYS A 456 5.78 -21.26 -25.43
CA LYS A 456 5.19 -22.59 -25.23
C LYS A 456 6.32 -23.60 -25.08
N GLU A 457 6.50 -24.15 -23.90
CA GLU A 457 7.46 -25.24 -23.67
C GLU A 457 6.95 -26.45 -24.46
N THR A 458 7.52 -26.68 -25.64
CA THR A 458 7.20 -27.85 -26.46
C THR A 458 8.04 -29.03 -25.97
N GLY A 459 7.42 -29.96 -25.23
CA GLY A 459 8.05 -31.18 -24.72
C GLY A 459 7.12 -31.99 -23.81
N GLU A 460 7.49 -33.23 -23.50
CA GLU A 460 6.86 -34.02 -22.43
C GLU A 460 7.64 -33.82 -21.12
N ARG A 461 6.97 -34.02 -19.97
CA ARG A 461 7.57 -33.97 -18.64
C ARG A 461 7.19 -35.20 -17.85
N GLU A 462 8.14 -35.76 -17.12
CA GLU A 462 7.92 -36.87 -16.19
C GLU A 462 7.82 -36.35 -14.75
N LEU A 463 6.63 -36.43 -14.16
CA LEU A 463 6.37 -36.10 -12.76
C LEU A 463 6.33 -37.37 -11.90
N THR A 464 7.27 -37.51 -10.96
CA THR A 464 7.25 -38.61 -9.99
C THR A 464 6.58 -38.17 -8.70
N VAL A 465 5.48 -38.84 -8.33
CA VAL A 465 4.74 -38.58 -7.09
C VAL A 465 4.65 -39.82 -6.22
N LYS A 466 4.61 -39.63 -4.92
CA LYS A 466 4.38 -40.69 -3.92
C LYS A 466 3.01 -40.46 -3.28
N LEU A 467 2.18 -41.51 -3.26
CA LEU A 467 0.89 -41.49 -2.60
C LEU A 467 1.02 -42.00 -1.15
N GLU A 468 0.56 -41.19 -0.21
CA GLU A 468 0.46 -41.56 1.21
C GLU A 468 -1.00 -41.52 1.67
N TYR A 469 -1.35 -42.45 2.56
CA TYR A 469 -2.66 -42.52 3.20
C TYR A 469 -2.48 -42.21 4.68
N GLU A 470 -3.41 -41.47 5.26
CA GLU A 470 -3.43 -41.27 6.72
C GLU A 470 -3.58 -42.61 7.47
N VAL A 471 -4.39 -43.52 6.92
CA VAL A 471 -4.56 -44.89 7.43
C VAL A 471 -4.27 -45.88 6.30
N GLU A 472 -3.29 -46.76 6.52
CA GLU A 472 -2.84 -47.74 5.53
C GLU A 472 -3.99 -48.68 5.09
N PRO A 473 -4.31 -48.74 3.78
CA PRO A 473 -5.37 -49.60 3.28
C PRO A 473 -5.01 -51.09 3.40
N LYS A 474 -6.02 -51.94 3.64
CA LYS A 474 -5.85 -53.41 3.73
C LYS A 474 -5.64 -54.10 2.37
N PHE A 475 -5.60 -53.35 1.28
CA PHE A 475 -5.43 -53.85 -0.08
C PHE A 475 -4.14 -53.30 -0.69
N THR A 476 -3.58 -54.03 -1.66
CA THR A 476 -2.39 -53.59 -2.39
C THR A 476 -2.79 -52.72 -3.56
N LEU A 477 -2.33 -51.46 -3.56
CA LEU A 477 -2.57 -50.52 -4.66
C LEU A 477 -1.94 -51.05 -5.96
N GLN A 478 -2.70 -51.13 -7.04
CA GLN A 478 -2.19 -51.44 -8.37
C GLN A 478 -2.10 -50.18 -9.23
N LYS A 479 -1.39 -50.27 -10.36
CA LYS A 479 -1.26 -49.16 -11.33
C LYS A 479 -2.62 -48.57 -11.76
N LYS A 480 -3.65 -49.42 -11.91
CA LYS A 480 -5.01 -48.99 -12.29
C LYS A 480 -5.70 -48.19 -11.19
N ASP A 481 -5.48 -48.56 -9.94
CA ASP A 481 -6.06 -47.84 -8.81
C ASP A 481 -5.37 -46.49 -8.64
N PHE A 482 -4.05 -46.44 -8.82
CA PHE A 482 -3.28 -45.19 -8.85
C PHE A 482 -3.77 -44.26 -9.97
N ASP A 483 -4.03 -44.80 -11.17
CA ASP A 483 -4.61 -44.04 -12.28
C ASP A 483 -5.98 -43.46 -11.97
N ALA A 484 -6.87 -44.25 -11.36
CA ALA A 484 -8.18 -43.77 -10.95
C ALA A 484 -8.10 -42.63 -9.91
N ILE A 485 -7.12 -42.68 -8.99
CA ILE A 485 -6.91 -41.63 -7.99
C ILE A 485 -6.39 -40.35 -8.66
N VAL A 486 -5.40 -40.46 -9.55
CA VAL A 486 -4.86 -39.31 -10.30
C VAL A 486 -5.96 -38.69 -11.17
N ASN A 487 -6.74 -39.50 -11.89
CA ASN A 487 -7.86 -39.04 -12.70
C ASN A 487 -8.92 -38.31 -11.85
N SER A 488 -9.28 -38.88 -10.70
CA SER A 488 -10.25 -38.25 -9.79
C SER A 488 -9.71 -36.92 -9.24
N ALA A 489 -8.42 -36.84 -8.92
CA ALA A 489 -7.78 -35.59 -8.49
C ALA A 489 -7.87 -34.51 -9.56
N LEU A 490 -7.51 -34.85 -10.80
CA LEU A 490 -7.56 -33.92 -11.92
C LEU A 490 -8.99 -33.50 -12.25
N THR A 491 -9.93 -34.43 -12.30
CA THR A 491 -11.34 -34.12 -12.63
C THR A 491 -12.00 -33.29 -11.53
N THR A 492 -11.70 -33.55 -10.25
CA THR A 492 -12.29 -32.81 -9.13
C THR A 492 -11.78 -31.37 -9.08
N VAL A 493 -10.49 -31.15 -9.39
CA VAL A 493 -9.87 -29.82 -9.27
C VAL A 493 -9.94 -29.02 -10.58
N LEU A 494 -9.82 -29.67 -11.74
CA LEU A 494 -9.73 -29.01 -13.05
C LEU A 494 -11.02 -29.13 -13.90
N GLY A 495 -12.03 -29.88 -13.46
CA GLY A 495 -13.32 -30.00 -14.15
C GLY A 495 -13.21 -30.59 -15.56
N GLU A 496 -13.81 -29.95 -16.56
CA GLU A 496 -13.82 -30.41 -17.96
C GLU A 496 -12.47 -30.22 -18.70
N THR A 497 -11.47 -29.60 -18.06
CA THR A 497 -10.18 -29.24 -18.65
C THR A 497 -9.03 -30.16 -18.22
N VAL A 498 -9.29 -31.46 -18.05
CA VAL A 498 -8.28 -32.44 -17.61
C VAL A 498 -7.19 -32.63 -18.69
N PRO A 499 -5.91 -32.41 -18.36
CA PRO A 499 -4.78 -32.69 -19.24
C PRO A 499 -4.70 -34.15 -19.69
N GLN A 500 -4.17 -34.39 -20.89
CA GLN A 500 -3.80 -35.75 -21.27
C GLN A 500 -2.53 -36.17 -20.53
N TYR A 501 -2.57 -37.34 -19.90
CA TYR A 501 -1.44 -37.91 -19.19
C TYR A 501 -1.35 -39.43 -19.35
N GLU A 502 -0.16 -39.99 -19.15
CA GLU A 502 0.06 -41.43 -19.07
C GLU A 502 0.86 -41.78 -17.82
N ILE A 503 0.44 -42.83 -17.08
CA ILE A 503 1.28 -43.37 -16.00
C ILE A 503 2.27 -44.34 -16.61
N GLN A 504 3.55 -44.00 -16.55
CA GLN A 504 4.63 -44.83 -17.09
C GLN A 504 4.92 -46.00 -16.15
N ILE A 505 5.24 -45.70 -14.89
CA ILE A 505 5.67 -46.67 -13.89
C ILE A 505 4.88 -46.43 -12.59
N PHE A 506 4.46 -47.52 -11.93
CA PHE A 506 3.95 -47.46 -10.55
C PHE A 506 4.57 -48.59 -9.72
N ASP A 507 5.30 -48.25 -8.67
CA ASP A 507 5.86 -49.20 -7.72
C ASP A 507 4.90 -49.40 -6.54
N THR A 508 4.34 -50.60 -6.44
CA THR A 508 3.35 -50.98 -5.42
C THR A 508 3.93 -51.00 -4.00
N LYS A 509 5.25 -51.18 -3.83
CA LYS A 509 5.89 -51.19 -2.52
C LYS A 509 6.18 -49.79 -1.99
N SER A 510 6.68 -48.91 -2.85
CA SER A 510 7.01 -47.54 -2.47
C SER A 510 5.86 -46.54 -2.68
N LYS A 511 4.77 -46.97 -3.33
CA LYS A 511 3.61 -46.16 -3.74
C LYS A 511 4.00 -44.95 -4.59
N LYS A 512 5.07 -45.09 -5.36
CA LYS A 512 5.57 -44.06 -6.27
C LYS A 512 5.08 -44.32 -7.68
N GLY A 513 4.49 -43.31 -8.30
CA GLY A 513 4.07 -43.31 -9.68
C GLY A 513 4.76 -42.21 -10.49
N THR A 514 5.13 -42.53 -11.72
CA THR A 514 5.63 -41.55 -12.70
C THR A 514 4.53 -41.25 -13.70
N ILE A 515 4.15 -39.98 -13.79
CA ILE A 515 3.09 -39.45 -14.66
C ILE A 515 3.76 -38.62 -15.76
N VAL A 516 3.48 -38.94 -17.03
CA VAL A 516 3.99 -38.25 -18.20
C VAL A 516 2.89 -37.37 -18.77
N MET A 517 3.22 -36.11 -19.06
CA MET A 517 2.27 -35.09 -19.52
C MET A 517 2.98 -34.09 -20.44
N ALA A 518 2.21 -33.28 -21.18
CA ALA A 518 2.77 -32.13 -21.89
C ALA A 518 3.36 -31.12 -20.90
N ALA A 519 4.49 -30.49 -21.26
CA ALA A 519 5.17 -29.53 -20.38
C ALA A 519 4.29 -28.36 -19.96
N GLU A 520 3.37 -27.93 -20.84
CA GLU A 520 2.39 -26.87 -20.56
C GLU A 520 1.38 -27.24 -19.47
N ASP A 521 1.13 -28.53 -19.25
CA ASP A 521 0.15 -29.03 -18.28
C ASP A 521 0.75 -29.33 -16.89
N LEU A 522 2.07 -29.32 -16.76
CA LEU A 522 2.77 -29.61 -15.51
C LEU A 522 2.29 -28.75 -14.32
N PRO A 523 2.11 -27.41 -14.44
CA PRO A 523 1.63 -26.60 -13.32
C PRO A 523 0.20 -26.97 -12.90
N ARG A 524 -0.66 -27.32 -13.85
CA ARG A 524 -2.06 -27.69 -13.60
C ARG A 524 -2.15 -29.05 -12.91
N MET A 525 -1.37 -30.02 -13.39
CA MET A 525 -1.29 -31.35 -12.79
C MET A 525 -0.70 -31.31 -11.38
N TRP A 526 0.33 -30.48 -11.16
CA TRP A 526 0.88 -30.25 -9.83
C TRP A 526 -0.21 -29.69 -8.90
N ALA A 527 -0.83 -28.56 -9.26
CA ALA A 527 -1.84 -27.91 -8.42
C ALA A 527 -2.97 -28.88 -8.03
N ALA A 528 -3.49 -29.64 -9.00
CA ALA A 528 -4.55 -30.61 -8.76
C ALA A 528 -4.15 -31.73 -7.79
N LEU A 529 -2.96 -32.32 -7.97
CA LEU A 529 -2.48 -33.38 -7.09
C LEU A 529 -2.14 -32.88 -5.69
N SER A 530 -1.68 -31.63 -5.54
CA SER A 530 -1.36 -31.04 -4.23
C SER A 530 -2.60 -30.69 -3.41
N VAL A 531 -3.71 -30.33 -4.05
CA VAL A 531 -4.95 -29.93 -3.36
C VAL A 531 -5.86 -31.13 -3.09
N TYR A 532 -5.71 -32.23 -3.83
CA TYR A 532 -6.55 -33.41 -3.68
C TYR A 532 -6.25 -34.19 -2.38
N GLY A 533 -7.03 -33.89 -1.33
CA GLY A 533 -6.80 -34.41 0.03
C GLY A 533 -7.64 -35.63 0.42
N GLN A 534 -8.64 -36.05 -0.36
CA GLN A 534 -9.53 -37.15 0.02
C GLN A 534 -9.96 -38.00 -1.18
N HIS A 535 -9.85 -39.32 -1.07
CA HIS A 535 -10.30 -40.28 -2.07
C HIS A 535 -11.13 -41.39 -1.42
N PHE A 536 -12.39 -41.55 -1.85
CA PHE A 536 -13.37 -42.49 -1.27
C PHE A 536 -13.45 -42.44 0.28
N GLY A 537 -13.43 -41.23 0.85
CA GLY A 537 -13.53 -41.04 2.31
C GLY A 537 -12.22 -41.26 3.08
N HIS A 538 -11.13 -41.63 2.41
CA HIS A 538 -9.80 -41.73 3.02
C HIS A 538 -8.98 -40.48 2.74
N ASN A 539 -8.36 -39.93 3.77
CA ASN A 539 -7.42 -38.83 3.63
C ASN A 539 -6.13 -39.34 2.98
N ILE A 540 -5.74 -38.68 1.89
CA ILE A 540 -4.54 -39.01 1.12
C ILE A 540 -3.72 -37.75 0.86
N ALA A 541 -2.42 -37.94 0.64
CA ALA A 541 -1.52 -36.87 0.24
C ALA A 541 -0.62 -37.34 -0.91
N PHE A 542 -0.45 -36.47 -1.91
CA PHE A 542 0.54 -36.65 -2.96
C PHE A 542 1.80 -35.87 -2.62
N HIS A 543 2.91 -36.58 -2.44
CA HIS A 543 4.23 -35.97 -2.26
C HIS A 543 5.00 -35.99 -3.57
N LEU A 544 5.36 -34.81 -4.04
CA LEU A 544 6.12 -34.65 -5.27
C LEU A 544 7.59 -34.98 -4.98
N PHE A 545 8.16 -35.86 -5.80
CA PHE A 545 9.50 -36.41 -5.56
C PHE A 545 10.54 -35.90 -6.55
N SER A 546 10.19 -35.81 -7.83
CA SER A 546 11.07 -35.27 -8.87
C SER A 546 10.30 -34.92 -10.14
N ILE A 547 10.82 -33.94 -10.88
CA ILE A 547 10.38 -33.58 -12.24
C ILE A 547 11.57 -33.82 -13.17
N LYS A 548 11.34 -34.45 -14.33
CA LYS A 548 12.35 -34.63 -15.37
C LYS A 548 11.81 -34.18 -16.73
N GLU A 549 12.73 -33.70 -17.56
CA GLU A 549 12.48 -33.40 -18.97
C GLU A 549 12.61 -34.63 -19.86
#